data_AF-A0A7J7EWV6-F1
#
_entry.id   AF-A0A7J7EWV6-F1
#
_cell.length_a   1.000
_cell.length_b   1.000
_cell.length_c   1.000
_cell.angle_alpha   90.00
_cell.angle_beta   90.00
_cell.angle_gamma   90.00
#
_symmetry.space_group_name_H-M   'P 1'
#
loop_
_entity.id
_entity.type
_entity.pdbx_description
1 polymer ?
#
loop_
_entity_poly.entity_id
_entity_poly.type
_entity_poly.pdbx_seq_one_letter_code
_entity_poly.pdbx_strand_id
1 'polypeptide(L)'
;MAIEHDFVFLDISIDFYPIGRLIFELYCDVCPKTCKNFQVLCTGKAGYSQSGIRLHYAGSVFHRVVRNGWIQGGGEFKVFSTTELQH
;
A
#
# COMPACT_ATOMS: atom_id res chain seq x y z
N MET A 1 -12.59 -5.90 -28.28
CA MET A 1 -11.47 -6.33 -27.41
C MET A 1 -12.01 -6.32 -26.00
N ALA A 2 -11.91 -7.43 -25.26
CA ALA A 2 -12.34 -7.45 -23.86
C ALA A 2 -11.42 -6.52 -23.07
N ILE A 3 -11.99 -5.68 -22.21
CA ILE A 3 -11.21 -4.88 -21.27
C ILE A 3 -10.72 -5.87 -20.21
N GLU A 4 -9.41 -6.08 -20.15
CA GLU A 4 -8.79 -6.90 -19.13
C GLU A 4 -8.62 -6.05 -17.87
N HIS A 5 -9.23 -6.50 -16.77
CA HIS A 5 -9.24 -5.75 -15.52
C HIS A 5 -8.07 -6.20 -14.65
N ASP A 6 -7.20 -5.24 -14.30
CA ASP A 6 -6.10 -5.46 -13.38
C ASP A 6 -6.56 -5.29 -11.94
N PHE A 7 -6.27 -6.28 -11.09
CA PHE A 7 -6.60 -6.22 -9.66
C PHE A 7 -5.35 -6.30 -8.79
N VAL A 8 -5.37 -5.58 -7.68
CA VAL A 8 -4.41 -5.71 -6.58
C VAL A 8 -5.15 -5.77 -5.25
N PHE A 9 -4.48 -6.16 -4.19
CA PHE A 9 -5.09 -6.22 -2.88
C PHE A 9 -4.14 -5.75 -1.77
N LEU A 10 -4.73 -5.36 -0.65
CA LEU A 10 -4.04 -5.08 0.61
C LEU A 10 -4.73 -5.90 1.71
N ASP A 11 -3.94 -6.71 2.41
CA ASP A 11 -4.39 -7.37 3.64
C ASP A 11 -4.26 -6.38 4.80
N ILE A 12 -5.36 -6.19 5.53
CA ILE A 12 -5.47 -5.17 6.58
C ILE A 12 -5.58 -5.85 7.94
N SER A 13 -4.80 -5.33 8.88
CA SER A 13 -4.89 -5.64 10.30
C SER A 13 -5.16 -4.37 11.10
N ILE A 14 -5.89 -4.49 12.19
CA ILE A 14 -5.94 -3.48 13.25
C ILE A 14 -5.13 -4.06 14.42
N ASP A 15 -4.12 -3.30 14.86
CA ASP A 15 -3.04 -3.81 15.70
C ASP A 15 -2.41 -5.06 15.06
N PHE A 16 -2.56 -6.22 15.69
CA PHE A 16 -2.05 -7.50 15.20
C PHE A 16 -3.16 -8.46 14.74
N TYR A 17 -4.40 -7.98 14.68
CA TYR A 17 -5.56 -8.78 14.32
C TYR A 17 -5.94 -8.55 12.85
N PRO A 18 -5.85 -9.58 11.98
CA PRO A 18 -6.32 -9.48 10.60
C PRO A 18 -7.82 -9.22 10.56
N ILE A 19 -8.23 -8.16 9.86
CA ILE A 19 -9.65 -7.78 9.74
C ILE A 19 -10.23 -8.05 8.35
N GLY A 20 -9.37 -8.29 7.35
CA GLY A 20 -9.81 -8.65 6.01
C GLY A 20 -8.91 -8.10 4.91
N ARG A 21 -9.43 -8.16 3.69
CA ARG A 21 -8.71 -7.79 2.47
C ARG A 21 -9.48 -6.71 1.71
N LEU A 22 -8.76 -5.65 1.34
CA LEU A 22 -9.24 -4.67 0.38
C LEU A 22 -8.76 -5.08 -1.01
N ILE A 23 -9.68 -5.21 -1.96
CA ILE A 23 -9.40 -5.52 -3.37
C ILE A 23 -9.66 -4.26 -4.19
N PHE A 24 -8.70 -3.89 -5.03
CA PHE A 24 -8.75 -2.72 -5.87
C PHE A 24 -8.71 -3.14 -7.33
N GLU A 25 -9.72 -2.72 -8.08
CA GLU A 25 -9.67 -2.71 -9.54
C GLU A 25 -8.92 -1.47 -10.01
N LEU A 26 -8.06 -1.63 -11.01
CA LEU A 26 -7.23 -0.56 -11.55
C LEU A 26 -7.68 -0.18 -12.96
N TYR A 27 -8.08 1.08 -13.13
CA TYR A 27 -8.42 1.67 -14.42
C TYR A 27 -7.16 2.02 -15.23
N CYS A 28 -6.41 0.99 -15.63
CA CYS A 28 -5.12 1.10 -16.33
C CYS A 28 -5.25 1.73 -17.72
N ASP A 29 -6.41 1.61 -18.34
CA ASP A 29 -6.76 2.24 -19.62
C ASP A 29 -6.85 3.77 -19.50
N VAL A 30 -7.34 4.27 -18.36
CA VAL A 30 -7.45 5.71 -18.08
C VAL A 30 -6.14 6.27 -17.52
N CYS A 31 -5.51 5.56 -16.57
CA CYS A 31 -4.40 6.07 -15.77
C CYS A 31 -3.20 5.10 -15.72
N PRO A 32 -2.58 4.75 -16.86
CA PRO A 32 -1.61 3.64 -16.94
C PRO A 32 -0.39 3.83 -16.03
N LYS A 33 0.17 5.04 -15.97
CA LYS A 33 1.34 5.33 -15.12
C LYS A 33 1.02 5.21 -13.62
N THR A 34 -0.14 5.72 -13.20
CA THR A 34 -0.58 5.67 -11.81
C THR A 34 -0.88 4.25 -11.38
N CYS A 35 -1.61 3.50 -12.20
CA CYS A 35 -1.92 2.10 -11.93
C CYS A 35 -0.64 1.26 -11.86
N LYS A 36 0.30 1.46 -12.80
CA LYS A 36 1.58 0.75 -12.76
C LYS A 36 2.36 1.04 -11.48
N ASN A 37 2.43 2.29 -11.06
CA ASN A 37 3.08 2.69 -9.81
C ASN A 37 2.44 1.99 -8.59
N PHE A 38 1.11 2.01 -8.50
CA PHE A 38 0.40 1.35 -7.40
C PHE A 38 0.64 -0.18 -7.40
N GLN A 39 0.59 -0.84 -8.56
CA GLN A 39 0.88 -2.26 -8.72
C GLN A 39 2.29 -2.64 -8.25
N VAL A 40 3.32 -1.90 -8.66
CA VAL A 40 4.71 -2.24 -8.28
C VAL A 40 4.98 -2.04 -6.79
N LEU A 41 4.28 -1.09 -6.16
CA LEU A 41 4.34 -0.88 -4.71
C LEU A 41 3.56 -1.94 -3.93
N CYS A 42 2.39 -2.39 -4.41
CA CYS A 42 1.65 -3.52 -3.82
C CYS A 42 2.48 -4.81 -3.86
N THR A 43 3.18 -5.06 -4.97
CA THR A 43 3.99 -6.28 -5.16
C THR A 43 5.39 -6.19 -4.56
N GLY A 44 5.85 -5.00 -4.17
CA GLY A 44 7.22 -4.74 -3.72
C GLY A 44 8.29 -4.89 -4.80
N LYS A 45 7.90 -4.92 -6.08
CA LYS A 45 8.82 -5.01 -7.22
C LYS A 45 9.54 -3.71 -7.54
N ALA A 46 9.14 -2.60 -6.91
CA ALA A 46 9.79 -1.29 -7.10
C ALA A 46 11.21 -1.22 -6.51
N GLY A 47 11.62 -2.18 -5.69
CA GLY A 47 12.98 -2.25 -5.14
C GLY A 47 13.21 -1.24 -4.02
N TYR A 48 14.30 -0.47 -4.13
CA TYR A 48 14.72 0.49 -3.12
C TYR A 48 14.83 1.90 -3.71
N SER A 49 14.52 2.91 -2.91
CA SER A 49 14.84 4.31 -3.24
C SER A 49 16.35 4.55 -3.20
N GLN A 50 16.78 5.71 -3.69
CA GLN A 50 18.17 6.16 -3.58
C GLN A 50 18.64 6.30 -2.11
N SER A 51 17.71 6.56 -1.18
CA SER A 51 17.97 6.65 0.25
C SER A 51 17.91 5.29 0.97
N GLY A 52 17.86 4.18 0.23
CA GLY A 52 17.87 2.82 0.78
C GLY A 52 16.52 2.36 1.35
N ILE A 53 15.44 3.08 1.07
CA ILE A 53 14.10 2.75 1.57
C ILE A 53 13.43 1.74 0.65
N ARG A 54 12.90 0.65 1.19
CA ARG A 54 12.16 -0.34 0.39
C ARG A 54 10.82 0.23 -0.08
N LEU A 55 10.59 0.19 -1.39
CA LEU A 55 9.41 0.77 -2.04
C LEU A 55 8.28 -0.26 -2.12
N HIS A 56 7.53 -0.41 -1.03
CA HIS A 56 6.38 -1.31 -0.96
C HIS A 56 5.36 -0.89 0.10
N TYR A 57 4.10 -1.32 -0.04
CA TYR A 57 3.05 -1.01 0.93
C TYR A 57 2.98 -1.96 2.13
N ALA A 58 3.63 -3.12 2.08
CA ALA A 58 3.58 -4.07 3.19
C ALA A 58 4.22 -3.46 4.45
N GLY A 59 3.52 -3.53 5.57
CA GLY A 59 3.94 -2.91 6.83
C GLY A 59 3.67 -1.40 6.92
N SER A 60 3.17 -0.75 5.86
CA SER A 60 2.71 0.63 5.94
C SER A 60 1.40 0.71 6.74
N VAL A 61 1.18 1.86 7.41
CA VAL A 61 -0.01 2.12 8.22
C VAL A 61 -0.92 3.15 7.54
N PHE A 62 -2.20 3.14 7.88
CA PHE A 62 -3.09 4.26 7.59
C PHE A 62 -2.82 5.39 8.60
N HIS A 63 -1.95 6.33 8.25
CA HIS A 63 -1.54 7.43 9.13
C HIS A 63 -2.64 8.47 9.37
N ARG A 64 -3.72 8.45 8.58
CA ARG A 64 -4.86 9.34 8.79
C ARG A 64 -6.18 8.63 8.50
N VAL A 65 -7.10 8.74 9.45
CA VAL A 65 -8.48 8.26 9.34
C VAL A 65 -9.41 9.44 9.61
N VAL A 66 -10.16 9.85 8.59
CA VAL A 66 -11.18 10.91 8.70
C VAL A 66 -12.54 10.25 8.79
N ARG A 67 -13.19 10.35 9.96
CA ARG A 67 -14.54 9.82 10.15
C ARG A 67 -15.50 10.46 9.14
N ASN A 68 -16.31 9.65 8.47
CA ASN A 68 -17.22 10.05 7.39
C ASN A 68 -16.53 10.72 6.20
N GLY A 69 -15.25 10.44 6.00
CA GLY A 69 -14.46 10.93 4.88
C GLY A 69 -13.67 9.80 4.25
N TRP A 70 -12.35 9.83 4.41
CA TRP A 70 -11.44 8.88 3.80
C TRP A 70 -10.41 8.36 4.80
N ILE A 71 -9.80 7.23 4.42
CA ILE A 71 -8.55 6.75 5.00
C ILE A 71 -7.40 7.14 4.08
N GLN A 72 -6.26 7.44 4.66
CA GLN A 72 -5.04 7.75 3.91
C GLN A 72 -3.90 6.93 4.49
N GLY A 73 -3.20 6.22 3.61
CA GLY A 73 -2.04 5.41 3.91
C GLY A 73 -1.02 5.48 2.79
N GLY A 74 -0.06 4.57 2.80
CA GLY A 74 1.04 4.57 1.82
C GLY A 74 2.01 5.74 1.97
N GLY A 75 1.89 6.50 3.06
CA GLY A 75 2.88 7.48 3.51
C GLY A 75 3.98 6.80 4.33
N GLU A 76 5.09 7.53 4.54
CA GLU A 76 6.26 7.12 5.33
C GLU A 76 6.61 5.63 5.24
N PHE A 77 7.46 5.27 4.27
CA PHE A 77 8.17 3.99 4.27
C PHE A 77 9.22 3.99 5.41
N LYS A 78 8.79 4.13 6.65
CA LYS A 78 9.67 4.08 7.81
C LYS A 78 10.16 2.65 7.96
N VAL A 79 11.49 2.52 8.02
CA VAL A 79 12.11 1.34 8.59
C VAL A 79 11.63 1.29 10.04
N PHE A 80 10.64 0.45 10.35
CA PHE A 80 10.40 0.07 11.73
C PHE A 80 11.64 -0.71 12.18
N SER A 81 12.66 0.00 12.68
CA SER A 81 13.67 -0.66 13.50
C SER A 81 12.91 -1.16 14.72
N THR A 82 12.90 -2.47 14.92
CA THR A 82 12.20 -3.18 16.00
C THR A 82 12.78 -2.89 17.40
N THR A 83 13.26 -1.67 17.65
CA THR A 83 13.98 -1.30 18.88
C THR A 83 13.28 -0.27 19.76
N GLU A 84 12.11 0.26 19.38
CA GLU A 84 11.30 1.13 20.26
C GLU A 84 9.97 0.45 20.63
N LEU A 85 10.05 -0.74 21.20
CA LEU A 85 9.08 -1.13 22.22
C LEU A 85 9.54 -0.46 23.52
N GLN A 86 9.14 0.81 23.72
CA GLN A 86 9.27 1.45 25.02
C GLN A 86 8.37 0.71 26.02
N HIS A 87 9.02 0.17 27.06
CA HIS A 87 8.42 -0.04 28.37
C HIS A 87 8.05 1.31 29.01
#